data_AF-A0A839E1U1-F1
#
_entry.id   AF-A0A839E1U1-F1
#
_cell.length_a   1.000
_cell.length_b   1.000
_cell.length_c   1.000
_cell.angle_alpha   90.00
_cell.angle_beta   90.00
_cell.angle_gamma   90.00
#
_symmetry.space_group_name_H-M   'P 1'
#
loop_
_entity.id
_entity.type
_entity.pdbx_description
1 polymer ?
#
loop_
_entity_poly.entity_id
_entity_poly.type
_entity_poly.pdbx_seq_one_letter_code
_entity_poly.pdbx_strand_id
1 'polypeptide(L)'
;MSNTLDPRVRDAAHRWIAEDVDPASRAELQDVLVSATSGSTSAVAELDDRMSGTLTFGTAGLRGAVRAGPNGMNRSVVIRATAGLASWLTGRGRSGGVVVVGRDARHGSTAFAEDTAGVLTAAGFDVRVLPEPLPTPVLAHATRALNAVAGVQITASHNPPGDNGYKVYLRGGVPLLAPADTEIEALIDKAPAADAIPRSESWSFHRSALEEYLDRVSALPTSADRRLRVVATALHGVGAKPLERALNRAGFDDVLLVTSQAEPDPDFPTVEFPNPEEPGTADALLELAAEVDANLAVALDPDADRCALGMADVDGTWRMLRGDETGVLLGEHVLSTTDHQRHPDPLVATTIVSSTMLTAVAAEHRVHYDETLIGFKWLVRAGDGAGTGLVYAYEEALGHCVDPDHVRDKDGISAAVLACDMVCRGKETGRDLAGMLDSLELAHGVHETGQVSVRVIDLSVIAAVMRRLRAEPPEELAGVRVSTEDLLPDSDVLVLRGPTPHGDVRVVVRPSGTEPKLKCYLQVVDNVVEQGSRTELAASRRRARELLEDLRGAVSALVES
;
A
#
# COMPACT_ATOMS: atom_id res chain seq x y z
N MET A 1 -19.97 6.93 -32.76
CA MET A 1 -20.68 7.53 -31.61
C MET A 1 -21.05 8.95 -32.00
N SER A 2 -22.21 9.46 -31.58
CA SER A 2 -22.67 10.80 -31.96
C SER A 2 -21.65 11.84 -31.50
N ASN A 3 -21.11 12.64 -32.41
CA ASN A 3 -20.07 13.64 -32.11
C ASN A 3 -20.65 14.92 -31.47
N THR A 4 -21.74 14.75 -30.72
CA THR A 4 -22.62 15.82 -30.23
C THR A 4 -22.68 15.71 -28.72
N LEU A 5 -22.26 16.76 -28.03
CA LEU A 5 -22.29 16.86 -26.57
C LEU A 5 -23.71 16.55 -26.03
N ASP A 6 -23.84 15.59 -25.12
CA ASP A 6 -25.12 15.30 -24.46
C ASP A 6 -25.55 16.53 -23.64
N PRO A 7 -26.76 17.09 -23.87
CA PRO A 7 -27.29 18.19 -23.08
C PRO A 7 -27.26 17.93 -21.57
N ARG A 8 -27.42 16.67 -21.12
CA ARG A 8 -27.35 16.31 -19.70
C ARG A 8 -25.96 16.53 -19.12
N VAL A 9 -24.92 16.14 -19.84
CA VAL A 9 -23.52 16.33 -19.43
C VAL A 9 -23.18 17.81 -19.41
N ARG A 10 -23.60 18.56 -20.43
CA ARG A 10 -23.43 20.02 -20.49
C ARG A 10 -24.09 20.73 -19.29
N ASP A 11 -25.34 20.39 -18.99
CA ASP A 11 -26.10 21.03 -17.91
C ASP A 11 -25.55 20.62 -16.53
N ALA A 12 -25.05 19.40 -16.37
CA ALA A 12 -24.33 18.95 -15.17
C ALA A 12 -23.02 19.73 -14.97
N ALA A 13 -22.23 19.93 -16.04
CA ALA A 13 -21.00 20.70 -15.99
C ALA A 13 -21.25 22.17 -15.60
N HIS A 14 -22.26 22.83 -16.19
CA HIS A 14 -22.62 24.19 -15.79
C HIS A 14 -23.00 24.31 -14.31
N ARG A 15 -23.75 23.32 -13.80
CA ARG A 15 -24.13 23.27 -12.39
C ARG A 15 -22.90 23.10 -11.50
N TRP A 16 -22.03 22.14 -11.83
CA TRP A 16 -20.79 21.94 -11.09
C TRP A 16 -19.93 23.21 -11.06
N ILE A 17 -19.74 23.88 -12.20
CA ILE A 17 -18.97 25.14 -12.26
C ILE A 17 -19.57 26.22 -11.35
N ALA A 18 -20.89 26.30 -11.23
CA ALA A 18 -21.53 27.27 -10.33
C ALA A 18 -21.32 26.94 -8.84
N GLU A 19 -21.29 25.65 -8.51
CA GLU A 19 -21.22 25.09 -7.16
C GLU A 19 -19.78 24.84 -6.67
N ASP A 20 -18.77 24.92 -7.55
CA ASP A 20 -17.38 24.62 -7.24
C ASP A 20 -16.71 25.76 -6.45
N VAL A 21 -16.06 25.41 -5.33
CA VAL A 21 -15.42 26.37 -4.43
C VAL A 21 -14.10 26.91 -4.97
N ASP A 22 -13.48 26.24 -5.95
CA ASP A 22 -12.17 26.61 -6.47
C ASP A 22 -12.28 27.41 -7.78
N PRO A 23 -11.87 28.71 -7.80
CA PRO A 23 -11.80 29.48 -9.04
C PRO A 23 -10.98 28.83 -10.15
N ALA A 24 -9.89 28.12 -9.82
CA ALA A 24 -9.04 27.48 -10.82
C ALA A 24 -9.75 26.27 -11.46
N SER A 25 -10.36 25.40 -10.65
CA SER A 25 -11.16 24.26 -11.15
C SER A 25 -12.37 24.72 -11.98
N ARG A 26 -13.02 25.83 -11.59
CA ARG A 26 -14.08 26.44 -12.40
C ARG A 26 -13.60 26.87 -13.78
N ALA A 27 -12.46 27.57 -13.84
CA ALA A 27 -11.88 28.02 -15.10
C ALA A 27 -11.48 26.82 -15.98
N GLU A 28 -10.81 25.83 -15.40
CA GLU A 28 -10.42 24.59 -16.09
C GLU A 28 -11.63 23.90 -16.73
N LEU A 29 -12.70 23.66 -15.95
CA LEU A 29 -13.88 22.97 -16.47
C LEU A 29 -14.67 23.82 -17.48
N GLN A 30 -14.67 25.15 -17.31
CA GLN A 30 -15.26 26.08 -18.27
C GLN A 30 -14.56 25.98 -19.63
N ASP A 31 -13.23 25.89 -19.66
CA ASP A 31 -12.45 25.77 -20.90
C ASP A 31 -12.70 24.45 -21.62
N VAL A 32 -12.80 23.34 -20.87
CA VAL A 32 -13.19 22.02 -21.41
C VAL A 32 -14.59 22.09 -22.01
N LEU A 33 -15.55 22.69 -21.28
CA LEU A 33 -16.94 22.83 -21.71
C LEU A 33 -17.08 23.69 -22.98
N VAL A 34 -16.36 24.81 -23.08
CA VAL A 34 -16.35 25.68 -24.27
C VAL A 34 -15.78 24.94 -25.47
N SER A 35 -14.69 24.20 -25.27
CA SER A 35 -14.06 23.40 -26.32
C SER A 35 -14.96 22.27 -26.81
N ALA A 36 -15.64 21.57 -25.89
CA ALA A 36 -16.61 20.52 -26.20
C ALA A 36 -17.82 21.08 -26.98
N THR A 37 -18.36 22.22 -26.54
CA THR A 37 -19.47 22.91 -27.21
C THR A 37 -19.09 23.41 -28.61
N SER A 38 -17.81 23.72 -28.82
CA SER A 38 -17.27 24.13 -30.12
C SER A 38 -17.01 22.95 -31.08
N GLY A 39 -17.32 21.72 -30.67
CA GLY A 39 -17.26 20.52 -31.51
C GLY A 39 -15.96 19.72 -31.43
N SER A 40 -15.09 19.97 -30.45
CA SER A 40 -13.88 19.16 -30.23
C SER A 40 -14.24 17.78 -29.69
N THR A 41 -13.97 16.72 -30.47
CA THR A 41 -14.26 15.34 -30.06
C THR A 41 -13.52 14.92 -28.80
N SER A 42 -12.25 15.33 -28.63
CA SER A 42 -11.48 14.99 -27.42
C SER A 42 -12.03 15.69 -26.19
N ALA A 43 -12.46 16.95 -26.32
CA ALA A 43 -13.06 17.69 -25.21
C ALA A 43 -14.44 17.13 -24.83
N VAL A 44 -15.22 16.62 -25.78
CA VAL A 44 -16.47 15.90 -25.48
C VAL A 44 -16.18 14.65 -24.64
N ALA A 45 -15.22 13.82 -25.06
CA ALA A 45 -14.85 12.61 -24.32
C ALA A 45 -14.30 12.93 -22.92
N GLU A 46 -13.49 13.98 -22.80
CA GLU A 46 -12.95 14.44 -21.52
C GLU A 46 -14.05 14.98 -20.59
N LEU A 47 -15.00 15.74 -21.12
CA LEU A 47 -16.13 16.24 -20.34
C LEU A 47 -17.06 15.11 -19.88
N ASP A 48 -17.32 14.14 -20.77
CA ASP A 48 -18.09 12.94 -20.43
C ASP A 48 -17.41 12.15 -19.29
N ASP A 49 -16.09 11.94 -19.36
CA ASP A 49 -15.32 11.27 -18.31
C ASP A 49 -15.36 12.02 -16.97
N ARG A 50 -15.12 13.34 -16.98
CA ARG A 50 -15.16 14.19 -15.78
C ARG A 50 -16.54 14.20 -15.12
N MET A 51 -17.61 14.01 -15.91
CA MET A 51 -19.02 14.02 -15.46
C MET A 51 -19.62 12.61 -15.31
N SER A 52 -18.83 11.54 -15.49
CA SER A 52 -19.34 10.16 -15.51
C SER A 52 -19.80 9.63 -14.15
N GLY A 53 -19.47 10.32 -13.05
CA GLY A 53 -19.84 9.95 -11.70
C GLY A 53 -18.97 10.65 -10.66
N THR A 54 -19.10 10.21 -9.41
CA THR A 54 -18.23 10.60 -8.30
C THR A 54 -17.17 9.53 -8.04
N LEU A 55 -16.03 9.92 -7.47
CA LEU A 55 -15.05 8.96 -6.96
C LEU A 55 -15.66 8.09 -5.85
N THR A 56 -15.30 6.81 -5.82
CA THR A 56 -15.73 5.83 -4.81
C THR A 56 -14.55 5.32 -3.98
N PHE A 57 -14.80 4.81 -2.78
CA PHE A 57 -13.79 4.29 -1.87
C PHE A 57 -13.28 2.94 -2.38
N GLY A 58 -12.02 2.92 -2.82
CA GLY A 58 -11.30 1.70 -3.14
C GLY A 58 -10.71 1.02 -1.90
N THR A 59 -9.73 0.13 -2.13
CA THR A 59 -8.99 -0.55 -1.05
C THR A 59 -8.22 0.41 -0.15
N ALA A 60 -7.87 1.60 -0.63
CA ALA A 60 -7.01 2.57 0.05
C ALA A 60 -7.52 4.01 -0.08
N GLY A 61 -8.83 4.22 0.08
CA GLY A 61 -9.46 5.54 0.07
C GLY A 61 -10.09 5.95 -1.27
N LEU A 62 -10.51 7.21 -1.37
CA LEU A 62 -10.82 7.86 -2.66
C LEU A 62 -9.50 8.21 -3.35
N ARG A 63 -9.36 7.92 -4.64
CA ARG A 63 -8.17 8.30 -5.43
C ARG A 63 -8.58 8.70 -6.84
N GLY A 64 -7.84 9.64 -7.41
CA GLY A 64 -8.01 10.03 -8.80
C GLY A 64 -7.12 11.20 -9.19
N ALA A 65 -7.12 11.50 -10.48
CA ALA A 65 -6.40 12.65 -11.04
C ALA A 65 -6.87 13.95 -10.39
N VAL A 66 -5.92 14.85 -10.09
CA VAL A 66 -6.19 16.20 -9.64
C VAL A 66 -6.71 17.01 -10.83
N ARG A 67 -8.04 17.19 -10.89
CA ARG A 67 -8.73 17.86 -11.99
C ARG A 67 -10.13 18.31 -11.58
N ALA A 68 -10.67 19.29 -12.30
CA ALA A 68 -12.05 19.74 -12.13
C ALA A 68 -13.10 18.69 -12.54
N GLY A 69 -14.24 18.69 -11.83
CA GLY A 69 -15.37 17.79 -12.06
C GLY A 69 -15.56 16.74 -10.95
N PRO A 70 -16.74 16.09 -10.87
CA PRO A 70 -17.04 15.12 -9.83
C PRO A 70 -16.20 13.83 -9.90
N ASN A 71 -15.71 13.44 -11.07
CA ASN A 71 -14.84 12.27 -11.28
C ASN A 71 -13.33 12.64 -11.23
N GLY A 72 -12.95 13.49 -10.27
CA GLY A 72 -11.58 13.98 -10.09
C GLY A 72 -11.34 14.41 -8.65
N MET A 73 -10.08 14.35 -8.21
CA MET A 73 -9.69 14.89 -6.91
C MET A 73 -9.61 16.41 -7.02
N ASN A 74 -10.45 17.10 -6.25
CA ASN A 74 -10.46 18.56 -6.14
C ASN A 74 -11.09 18.96 -4.81
N ARG A 75 -11.05 20.26 -4.50
CA ARG A 75 -11.54 20.81 -3.24
C ARG A 75 -13.01 20.51 -3.00
N SER A 76 -13.85 20.64 -4.03
CA SER A 76 -15.29 20.39 -3.93
C SER A 76 -15.62 18.93 -3.62
N VAL A 77 -14.90 17.98 -4.23
CA VAL A 77 -15.01 16.55 -3.89
C VAL A 77 -14.56 16.27 -2.46
N VAL A 78 -13.43 16.84 -2.02
CA VAL A 78 -12.91 16.65 -0.65
C VAL A 78 -13.86 17.23 0.42
N ILE A 79 -14.44 18.40 0.18
CA ILE A 79 -15.41 19.04 1.08
C ILE A 79 -16.66 18.15 1.22
N ARG A 80 -17.22 17.67 0.11
CA ARG A 80 -18.40 16.79 0.11
C ARG A 80 -18.10 15.44 0.75
N ALA A 81 -16.94 14.85 0.45
CA ALA A 81 -16.45 13.62 1.07
C ALA A 81 -16.39 13.76 2.60
N THR A 82 -15.81 14.86 3.06
CA THR A 82 -15.67 15.16 4.48
C THR A 82 -17.01 15.42 5.17
N ALA A 83 -17.96 16.09 4.49
CA ALA A 83 -19.31 16.27 5.02
C ALA A 83 -20.07 14.95 5.17
N GLY A 84 -19.90 14.03 4.21
CA GLY A 84 -20.41 12.66 4.30
C GLY A 84 -19.82 11.91 5.50
N LEU A 85 -18.50 11.95 5.68
CA LEU A 85 -17.81 11.36 6.83
C LEU A 85 -18.28 11.96 8.16
N ALA A 86 -18.39 13.29 8.26
CA ALA A 86 -18.87 13.99 9.46
C ALA A 86 -20.30 13.57 9.83
N SER A 87 -21.19 13.46 8.83
CA SER A 87 -22.56 12.99 9.00
C SER A 87 -22.60 11.54 9.46
N TRP A 88 -21.76 10.68 8.89
CA TRP A 88 -21.65 9.28 9.27
C TRP A 88 -21.19 9.12 10.73
N LEU A 89 -20.10 9.80 11.11
CA LEU A 89 -19.57 9.79 12.48
C LEU A 89 -20.61 10.28 13.49
N THR A 90 -21.33 11.36 13.17
CA THR A 90 -22.41 11.89 14.00
C THR A 90 -23.55 10.89 14.16
N GLY A 91 -23.99 10.27 13.06
CA GLY A 91 -25.02 9.21 13.07
C GLY A 91 -24.60 7.96 13.87
N ARG A 92 -23.30 7.73 14.02
CA ARG A 92 -22.73 6.67 14.87
C ARG A 92 -22.49 7.12 16.33
N GLY A 93 -23.00 8.28 16.73
CA GLY A 93 -22.90 8.80 18.10
C GLY A 93 -21.49 9.27 18.49
N ARG A 94 -20.67 9.70 17.51
CA ARG A 94 -19.27 10.10 17.72
C ARG A 94 -19.03 11.61 17.67
N SER A 95 -20.08 12.41 17.74
CA SER A 95 -19.99 13.88 17.75
C SER A 95 -19.08 14.38 18.87
N GLY A 96 -18.32 15.44 18.61
CA GLY A 96 -17.33 15.98 19.57
C GLY A 96 -16.07 15.14 19.74
N GLY A 97 -15.98 13.97 19.08
CA GLY A 97 -14.78 13.14 19.11
C GLY A 97 -13.58 13.79 18.43
N VAL A 98 -12.38 13.33 18.79
CA VAL A 98 -11.13 13.79 18.16
C VAL A 98 -11.02 13.22 16.74
N VAL A 99 -10.66 14.04 15.77
CA VAL A 99 -10.31 13.60 14.40
C VAL A 99 -8.92 14.11 14.05
N VAL A 100 -8.06 13.20 13.57
CA VAL A 100 -6.71 13.56 13.11
C VAL A 100 -6.70 13.80 11.61
N VAL A 101 -6.07 14.87 11.13
CA VAL A 101 -5.95 15.15 9.69
C VAL A 101 -4.49 15.31 9.33
N GLY A 102 -4.04 14.62 8.29
CA GLY A 102 -2.68 14.64 7.80
C GLY A 102 -2.63 14.68 6.28
N ARG A 103 -1.43 14.85 5.74
CA ARG A 103 -1.22 14.95 4.29
C ARG A 103 0.19 14.57 3.90
N ASP A 104 0.36 14.22 2.64
CA ASP A 104 1.66 14.21 1.96
C ASP A 104 1.98 15.57 1.29
N ALA A 105 3.01 15.56 0.43
CA ALA A 105 3.51 16.75 -0.27
C ALA A 105 2.92 16.96 -1.68
N ARG A 106 1.97 16.13 -2.15
CA ARG A 106 1.41 16.21 -3.51
C ARG A 106 0.68 17.53 -3.78
N HIS A 107 0.51 17.83 -5.07
CA HIS A 107 -0.30 18.97 -5.52
C HIS A 107 -1.71 18.92 -4.91
N GLY A 108 -2.16 20.05 -4.37
CA GLY A 108 -3.47 20.19 -3.72
C GLY A 108 -3.56 19.65 -2.28
N SER A 109 -2.59 18.85 -1.80
CA SER A 109 -2.67 18.17 -0.49
C SER A 109 -2.89 19.14 0.68
N THR A 110 -2.26 20.32 0.66
CA THR A 110 -2.46 21.37 1.68
C THR A 110 -3.90 21.86 1.71
N ALA A 111 -4.44 22.29 0.57
CA ALA A 111 -5.80 22.82 0.49
C ALA A 111 -6.86 21.74 0.85
N PHE A 112 -6.64 20.50 0.42
CA PHE A 112 -7.51 19.38 0.76
C PHE A 112 -7.50 19.08 2.27
N ALA A 113 -6.34 19.13 2.92
CA ALA A 113 -6.23 18.96 4.37
C ALA A 113 -6.92 20.09 5.14
N GLU A 114 -6.76 21.34 4.71
CA GLU A 114 -7.44 22.51 5.30
C GLU A 114 -8.96 22.44 5.14
N ASP A 115 -9.46 22.10 3.95
CA ASP A 115 -10.89 21.91 3.71
C ASP A 115 -11.45 20.75 4.56
N THR A 116 -10.72 19.63 4.65
CA THR A 116 -11.07 18.48 5.51
C THR A 116 -11.17 18.91 6.97
N ALA A 117 -10.13 19.57 7.49
CA ALA A 117 -10.11 20.04 8.86
C ALA A 117 -11.23 21.04 9.14
N GLY A 118 -11.50 21.94 8.19
CA GLY A 118 -12.50 22.98 8.36
C GLY A 118 -13.93 22.46 8.35
N VAL A 119 -14.26 21.51 7.49
CA VAL A 119 -15.60 20.88 7.47
C VAL A 119 -15.85 20.10 8.76
N LEU A 120 -14.89 19.29 9.20
CA LEU A 120 -15.03 18.52 10.46
C LEU A 120 -15.15 19.43 11.68
N THR A 121 -14.38 20.53 11.73
CA THR A 121 -14.47 21.50 12.82
C THR A 121 -15.83 22.18 12.85
N ALA A 122 -16.34 22.60 11.69
CA ALA A 122 -17.66 23.21 11.59
C ALA A 122 -18.80 22.22 11.93
N ALA A 123 -18.58 20.92 11.71
CA ALA A 123 -19.47 19.84 12.14
C ALA A 123 -19.35 19.50 13.64
N GLY A 124 -18.46 20.15 14.38
CA GLY A 124 -18.34 20.04 15.84
C GLY A 124 -17.38 18.97 16.36
N PHE A 125 -16.42 18.50 15.55
CA PHE A 125 -15.35 17.59 16.01
C PHE A 125 -14.14 18.36 16.57
N ASP A 126 -13.38 17.74 17.48
CA ASP A 126 -12.06 18.25 17.92
C ASP A 126 -11.01 17.83 16.88
N VAL A 127 -10.70 18.75 15.96
CA VAL A 127 -9.80 18.45 14.84
C VAL A 127 -8.36 18.77 15.19
N ARG A 128 -7.50 17.77 15.01
CA ARG A 128 -6.06 17.81 15.25
C ARG A 128 -5.29 17.57 13.95
N VAL A 129 -4.72 18.62 13.40
CA VAL A 129 -3.99 18.59 12.12
C VAL A 129 -2.51 18.28 12.38
N LEU A 130 -1.91 17.38 11.61
CA LEU A 130 -0.47 17.18 11.60
C LEU A 130 0.22 18.45 11.08
N PRO A 131 1.28 18.96 11.75
CA PRO A 131 1.78 20.32 11.52
C PRO A 131 2.43 20.54 10.15
N GLU A 132 2.83 19.46 9.48
CA GLU A 132 3.58 19.48 8.23
C GLU A 132 3.20 18.24 7.39
N PRO A 133 3.65 18.13 6.11
CA PRO A 133 3.49 16.90 5.36
C PRO A 133 4.22 15.77 6.08
N LEU A 134 3.48 14.75 6.53
CA LEU A 134 4.02 13.67 7.36
C LEU A 134 3.55 12.29 6.88
N PRO A 135 4.35 11.24 7.12
CA PRO A 135 4.02 9.87 6.74
C PRO A 135 2.65 9.40 7.21
N THR A 136 2.01 8.57 6.40
CA THR A 136 0.77 7.85 6.75
C THR A 136 0.87 7.10 8.09
N PRO A 137 1.96 6.38 8.43
CA PRO A 137 2.08 5.73 9.74
C PRO A 137 2.05 6.70 10.93
N VAL A 138 2.50 7.96 10.79
CA VAL A 138 2.39 8.97 11.85
C VAL A 138 0.91 9.33 12.11
N LEU A 139 0.11 9.44 11.05
CA LEU A 139 -1.34 9.67 11.19
C LEU A 139 -2.04 8.47 11.83
N ALA A 140 -1.72 7.25 11.39
CA ALA A 140 -2.31 6.03 11.95
C ALA A 140 -1.97 5.88 13.44
N HIS A 141 -0.71 6.13 13.81
CA HIS A 141 -0.24 6.19 15.19
C HIS A 141 -1.01 7.22 16.02
N ALA A 142 -1.07 8.49 15.57
CA ALA A 142 -1.75 9.57 16.28
C ALA A 142 -3.25 9.30 16.45
N THR A 143 -3.90 8.75 15.42
CA THR A 143 -5.32 8.37 15.45
C THR A 143 -5.58 7.36 16.57
N ARG A 144 -4.68 6.39 16.73
CA ARG A 144 -4.78 5.38 17.78
C ARG A 144 -4.45 5.95 19.16
N ALA A 145 -3.31 6.66 19.28
CA ALA A 145 -2.81 7.20 20.54
C ALA A 145 -3.79 8.20 21.18
N LEU A 146 -4.46 9.03 20.37
CA LEU A 146 -5.46 9.99 20.84
C LEU A 146 -6.86 9.36 21.03
N ASN A 147 -7.01 8.05 20.78
CA ASN A 147 -8.31 7.37 20.72
C ASN A 147 -9.31 8.16 19.83
N ALA A 148 -8.81 8.69 18.72
CA ALA A 148 -9.56 9.49 17.78
C ALA A 148 -10.69 8.65 17.15
N VAL A 149 -11.81 9.30 16.84
CA VAL A 149 -12.97 8.63 16.22
C VAL A 149 -12.76 8.37 14.74
N ALA A 150 -11.87 9.15 14.12
CA ALA A 150 -11.39 8.99 12.75
C ALA A 150 -10.01 9.65 12.56
N GLY A 151 -9.33 9.25 11.50
CA GLY A 151 -8.19 9.94 10.93
C GLY A 151 -8.39 10.11 9.42
N VAL A 152 -7.88 11.19 8.83
CA VAL A 152 -7.91 11.41 7.38
C VAL A 152 -6.52 11.76 6.88
N GLN A 153 -5.94 10.93 6.02
CA GLN A 153 -4.67 11.21 5.36
C GLN A 153 -4.93 11.57 3.90
N ILE A 154 -4.51 12.78 3.50
CA ILE A 154 -4.52 13.21 2.11
C ILE A 154 -3.26 12.71 1.41
N THR A 155 -3.42 11.69 0.56
CA THR A 155 -2.32 11.09 -0.21
C THR A 155 -2.86 10.11 -1.24
N ALA A 156 -2.16 9.98 -2.37
CA ALA A 156 -2.32 8.87 -3.31
C ALA A 156 -1.20 7.82 -3.21
N SER A 157 -0.38 7.82 -2.14
CA SER A 157 0.74 6.89 -1.93
C SER A 157 1.69 6.89 -3.14
N HIS A 158 1.84 5.78 -3.85
CA HIS A 158 2.75 5.59 -4.98
C HIS A 158 2.13 5.92 -6.36
N ASN A 159 0.90 6.45 -6.43
CA ASN A 159 0.29 6.86 -7.70
C ASN A 159 1.13 7.95 -8.43
N PRO A 160 0.93 8.19 -9.74
CA PRO A 160 1.67 9.20 -10.49
C PRO A 160 1.51 10.63 -9.93
N PRO A 161 2.39 11.60 -10.30
CA PRO A 161 2.34 12.99 -9.83
C PRO A 161 0.97 13.68 -9.95
N GLY A 162 0.24 13.38 -11.03
CA GLY A 162 -1.07 13.97 -11.32
C GLY A 162 -2.21 13.49 -10.42
N ASP A 163 -2.00 12.48 -9.57
CA ASP A 163 -3.02 11.92 -8.69
C ASP A 163 -2.90 12.42 -7.25
N ASN A 164 -4.04 12.48 -6.56
CA ASN A 164 -4.11 12.65 -5.11
C ASN A 164 -5.21 11.72 -4.53
N GLY A 165 -5.40 11.72 -3.21
CA GLY A 165 -6.34 10.81 -2.57
C GLY A 165 -6.75 11.21 -1.16
N TYR A 166 -7.73 10.48 -0.64
CA TYR A 166 -8.37 10.70 0.65
C TYR A 166 -8.53 9.34 1.36
N LYS A 167 -7.58 9.01 2.26
CA LYS A 167 -7.60 7.80 3.08
C LYS A 167 -8.32 8.07 4.40
N VAL A 168 -9.25 7.20 4.79
CA VAL A 168 -9.96 7.27 6.08
C VAL A 168 -9.53 6.16 7.00
N TYR A 169 -9.18 6.53 8.23
CA TYR A 169 -8.92 5.65 9.35
C TYR A 169 -10.06 5.76 10.35
N LEU A 170 -10.51 4.63 10.89
CA LEU A 170 -11.49 4.58 11.96
C LEU A 170 -10.78 4.49 13.32
N ARG A 171 -11.58 4.53 14.39
CA ARG A 171 -11.10 4.35 15.77
C ARG A 171 -10.12 3.19 15.89
N GLY A 172 -9.00 3.45 16.56
CA GLY A 172 -7.91 2.49 16.74
C GLY A 172 -6.84 2.54 15.64
N GLY A 173 -6.94 3.50 14.70
CA GLY A 173 -5.97 3.71 13.64
C GLY A 173 -6.06 2.67 12.52
N VAL A 174 -7.24 2.06 12.32
CA VAL A 174 -7.46 1.02 11.31
C VAL A 174 -8.05 1.61 10.03
N PRO A 175 -7.61 1.19 8.83
CA PRO A 175 -8.23 1.62 7.58
C PRO A 175 -9.73 1.33 7.52
N LEU A 176 -10.46 2.21 6.84
CA LEU A 176 -11.89 2.08 6.54
C LEU A 176 -12.19 0.75 5.83
N LEU A 177 -13.31 0.13 6.21
CA LEU A 177 -13.76 -1.16 5.66
C LEU A 177 -15.30 -1.15 5.54
N ALA A 178 -15.82 -1.96 4.62
CA ALA A 178 -17.23 -2.23 4.48
C ALA A 178 -17.90 -2.70 5.79
N PRO A 179 -19.17 -2.31 6.03
CA PRO A 179 -20.04 -1.51 5.16
C PRO A 179 -19.88 0.01 5.31
N ALA A 180 -18.93 0.48 6.12
CA ALA A 180 -18.82 1.91 6.44
C ALA A 180 -18.44 2.77 5.23
N ASP A 181 -17.66 2.25 4.29
CA ASP A 181 -17.35 2.90 3.01
C ASP A 181 -18.62 3.22 2.21
N THR A 182 -19.44 2.23 1.90
CA THR A 182 -20.69 2.42 1.14
C THR A 182 -21.70 3.31 1.88
N GLU A 183 -21.76 3.21 3.21
CA GLU A 183 -22.60 4.09 4.02
C GLU A 183 -22.16 5.56 3.94
N ILE A 184 -20.84 5.82 3.94
CA ILE A 184 -20.29 7.16 3.78
C ILE A 184 -20.55 7.66 2.36
N GLU A 185 -20.34 6.85 1.31
CA GLU A 185 -20.66 7.23 -0.08
C GLU A 185 -22.10 7.68 -0.25
N ALA A 186 -23.04 6.91 0.31
CA ALA A 186 -24.46 7.27 0.28
C ALA A 186 -24.77 8.60 1.00
N LEU A 187 -23.93 9.02 1.94
CA LEU A 187 -24.03 10.32 2.61
C LEU A 187 -23.33 11.43 1.81
N ILE A 188 -22.24 11.12 1.08
CA ILE A 188 -21.58 12.04 0.14
C ILE A 188 -22.54 12.41 -1.00
N ASP A 189 -23.26 11.43 -1.54
CA ASP A 189 -24.26 11.64 -2.60
C ASP A 189 -25.40 12.55 -2.16
N LYS A 190 -25.75 12.52 -0.87
CA LYS A 190 -26.78 13.36 -0.25
C LYS A 190 -26.24 14.69 0.28
N ALA A 191 -24.93 14.88 0.31
CA ALA A 191 -24.32 16.10 0.82
C ALA A 191 -24.73 17.30 -0.06
N PRO A 192 -24.90 18.50 0.53
CA PRO A 192 -25.08 19.73 -0.24
C PRO A 192 -23.92 19.98 -1.21
N ALA A 193 -24.12 20.95 -2.11
CA ALA A 193 -23.04 21.52 -2.90
C ALA A 193 -21.90 22.02 -2.01
N ALA A 194 -20.66 21.97 -2.53
CA ALA A 194 -19.47 22.26 -1.74
C ALA A 194 -19.43 23.70 -1.21
N ASP A 195 -19.95 24.65 -1.98
CA ASP A 195 -20.09 26.07 -1.60
C ASP A 195 -21.10 26.31 -0.46
N ALA A 196 -22.03 25.38 -0.23
CA ALA A 196 -23.02 25.42 0.83
C ALA A 196 -22.59 24.69 2.13
N ILE A 197 -21.44 24.00 2.13
CA ILE A 197 -20.95 23.25 3.29
C ILE A 197 -20.13 24.19 4.21
N PRO A 198 -20.52 24.34 5.50
CA PRO A 198 -19.79 25.17 6.45
C PRO A 198 -18.34 24.70 6.67
N ARG A 199 -17.43 25.66 6.81
CA ARG A 199 -16.01 25.44 7.14
C ARG A 199 -15.58 26.38 8.25
N SER A 200 -14.64 25.94 9.08
CA SER A 200 -14.09 26.71 10.19
C SER A 200 -12.56 26.59 10.23
N GLU A 201 -11.86 27.66 10.53
CA GLU A 201 -10.40 27.64 10.73
C GLU A 201 -10.00 27.34 12.19
N SER A 202 -10.96 27.03 13.06
CA SER A 202 -10.73 26.85 14.51
C SER A 202 -10.20 25.46 14.91
N TRP A 203 -9.54 24.74 14.00
CA TRP A 203 -8.83 23.50 14.30
C TRP A 203 -7.46 23.79 14.93
N SER A 204 -6.80 22.76 15.47
CA SER A 204 -5.49 22.91 16.12
C SER A 204 -4.46 21.93 15.58
N PHE A 205 -3.17 22.25 15.71
CA PHE A 205 -2.09 21.34 15.32
C PHE A 205 -1.75 20.32 16.42
N HIS A 206 -1.58 19.04 16.07
CA HIS A 206 -0.96 18.02 16.93
C HIS A 206 0.56 18.06 16.79
N ARG A 207 1.19 19.02 17.46
CA ARG A 207 2.62 19.33 17.26
C ARG A 207 3.58 18.22 17.71
N SER A 208 3.16 17.37 18.66
CA SER A 208 3.98 16.28 19.18
C SER A 208 3.81 14.96 18.42
N ALA A 209 2.95 14.91 17.39
CA ALA A 209 2.62 13.67 16.67
C ALA A 209 3.85 12.90 16.18
N LEU A 210 4.78 13.61 15.51
CA LEU A 210 5.99 13.00 14.99
C LEU A 210 6.91 12.53 16.12
N GLU A 211 7.12 13.35 17.15
CA GLU A 211 7.98 12.95 18.28
C GLU A 211 7.42 11.72 18.99
N GLU A 212 6.13 11.69 19.32
CA GLU A 212 5.46 10.54 19.95
C GLU A 212 5.60 9.26 19.12
N TYR A 213 5.54 9.38 17.80
CA TYR A 213 5.78 8.26 16.88
C TYR A 213 7.25 7.80 16.89
N LEU A 214 8.20 8.74 16.81
CA LEU A 214 9.64 8.44 16.84
C LEU A 214 10.07 7.84 18.18
N ASP A 215 9.50 8.29 19.30
CA ASP A 215 9.68 7.69 20.64
C ASP A 215 9.35 6.19 20.60
N ARG A 216 8.23 5.82 19.96
CA ARG A 216 7.79 4.43 19.88
C ARG A 216 8.67 3.59 18.97
N VAL A 217 8.93 4.07 17.75
CA VAL A 217 9.67 3.32 16.71
C VAL A 217 11.12 3.10 17.13
N SER A 218 11.76 4.10 17.75
CA SER A 218 13.16 3.97 18.22
C SER A 218 13.35 2.95 19.34
N ALA A 219 12.26 2.51 19.99
CA ALA A 219 12.28 1.48 21.02
C ALA A 219 12.05 0.06 20.48
N LEU A 220 11.85 -0.12 19.16
CA LEU A 220 11.66 -1.45 18.56
C LEU A 220 12.94 -2.31 18.55
N PRO A 221 14.13 -1.77 18.24
CA PRO A 221 15.34 -2.59 18.18
C PRO A 221 15.72 -3.22 19.53
N THR A 222 16.10 -4.50 19.50
CA THR A 222 16.44 -5.28 20.69
C THR A 222 17.92 -5.65 20.79
N SER A 223 18.67 -5.61 19.68
CA SER A 223 20.11 -5.88 19.67
C SER A 223 20.88 -4.82 20.47
N ALA A 224 22.13 -5.11 20.83
CA ALA A 224 23.02 -4.11 21.43
C ALA A 224 23.87 -3.37 20.39
N ASP A 225 24.19 -4.03 19.26
CA ASP A 225 24.96 -3.40 18.18
C ASP A 225 24.09 -2.46 17.35
N ARG A 226 24.65 -1.31 16.98
CA ARG A 226 24.02 -0.30 16.11
C ARG A 226 24.91 0.12 14.94
N ARG A 227 26.04 -0.58 14.72
CA ARG A 227 26.98 -0.25 13.65
C ARG A 227 26.49 -0.78 12.30
N LEU A 228 25.72 0.06 11.63
CA LEU A 228 25.27 -0.15 10.26
C LEU A 228 25.38 1.12 9.45
N ARG A 229 25.88 0.99 8.23
CA ARG A 229 25.69 2.00 7.19
C ARG A 229 24.41 1.71 6.43
N VAL A 230 23.47 2.65 6.46
CA VAL A 230 22.19 2.55 5.76
C VAL A 230 22.16 3.61 4.67
N VAL A 231 21.82 3.21 3.45
CA VAL A 231 21.46 4.17 2.40
C VAL A 231 19.94 4.15 2.24
N ALA A 232 19.33 5.31 2.06
CA ALA A 232 17.88 5.39 1.98
C ALA A 232 17.37 6.41 0.96
N THR A 233 16.19 6.13 0.40
CA THR A 233 15.41 7.06 -0.40
C THR A 233 13.94 7.03 0.02
N ALA A 234 13.26 8.17 -0.11
CA ALA A 234 11.81 8.24 0.01
C ALA A 234 11.13 8.60 -1.32
N LEU A 235 11.87 8.54 -2.45
CA LEU A 235 11.35 8.83 -3.80
C LEU A 235 10.61 10.18 -3.88
N HIS A 236 11.21 11.26 -3.35
CA HIS A 236 10.59 12.60 -3.22
C HIS A 236 9.36 12.64 -2.31
N GLY A 237 9.22 11.63 -1.46
CA GLY A 237 8.17 11.50 -0.45
C GLY A 237 8.47 12.21 0.86
N VAL A 238 7.49 12.13 1.75
CA VAL A 238 7.56 12.74 3.09
C VAL A 238 8.30 11.89 4.12
N GLY A 239 8.80 10.71 3.71
CA GLY A 239 9.42 9.72 4.59
C GLY A 239 10.89 9.95 4.94
N ALA A 240 11.65 10.69 4.13
CA ALA A 240 13.12 10.74 4.25
C ALA A 240 13.60 11.28 5.60
N LYS A 241 13.14 12.49 5.98
CA LYS A 241 13.51 13.11 7.26
C LYS A 241 12.97 12.31 8.47
N PRO A 242 11.69 11.89 8.50
CA PRO A 242 11.21 11.00 9.56
C PRO A 242 12.01 9.70 9.71
N LEU A 243 12.38 9.04 8.60
CA LEU A 243 13.19 7.81 8.60
C LEU A 243 14.57 8.06 9.20
N GLU A 244 15.31 9.07 8.72
CA GLU A 244 16.63 9.44 9.24
C GLU A 244 16.56 9.72 10.75
N ARG A 245 15.55 10.48 11.19
CA ARG A 245 15.34 10.77 12.61
C ARG A 245 15.01 9.52 13.42
N ALA A 246 14.21 8.59 12.88
CA ALA A 246 13.88 7.33 13.55
C ALA A 246 15.11 6.44 13.72
N LEU A 247 15.92 6.30 12.67
CA LEU A 247 17.16 5.52 12.67
C LEU A 247 18.20 6.11 13.63
N ASN A 248 18.49 7.41 13.55
CA ASN A 248 19.41 8.09 14.45
C ASN A 248 18.96 7.96 15.91
N ARG A 249 17.66 8.10 16.17
CA ARG A 249 17.11 7.95 17.54
C ARG A 249 17.20 6.51 18.06
N ALA A 250 17.11 5.53 17.17
CA ALA A 250 17.36 4.12 17.48
C ALA A 250 18.86 3.80 17.66
N GLY A 251 19.76 4.74 17.38
CA GLY A 251 21.22 4.64 17.50
C GLY A 251 21.94 4.26 16.20
N PHE A 252 21.24 4.17 15.08
CA PHE A 252 21.83 3.95 13.76
C PHE A 252 22.22 5.30 13.14
N ASP A 253 23.44 5.76 13.42
CA ASP A 253 23.87 7.14 13.11
C ASP A 253 24.52 7.31 11.71
N ASP A 254 24.84 6.22 11.00
CA ASP A 254 25.45 6.25 9.65
C ASP A 254 24.37 6.03 8.58
N VAL A 255 23.52 7.05 8.38
CA VAL A 255 22.43 7.07 7.40
C VAL A 255 22.75 8.06 6.29
N LEU A 256 22.74 7.59 5.04
CA LEU A 256 22.94 8.42 3.85
C LEU A 256 21.67 8.44 3.00
N LEU A 257 21.13 9.63 2.76
CA LEU A 257 19.99 9.80 1.87
C LEU A 257 20.45 9.98 0.41
N VAL A 258 19.73 9.35 -0.52
CA VAL A 258 19.86 9.61 -1.95
C VAL A 258 19.50 11.08 -2.20
N THR A 259 20.52 11.92 -2.38
CA THR A 259 20.36 13.39 -2.36
C THR A 259 19.37 13.89 -3.41
N SER A 260 19.34 13.26 -4.59
CA SER A 260 18.42 13.62 -5.68
C SER A 260 16.95 13.27 -5.41
N GLN A 261 16.64 12.51 -4.35
CA GLN A 261 15.29 12.02 -4.02
C GLN A 261 14.88 12.29 -2.56
N ALA A 262 15.69 13.04 -1.80
CA ALA A 262 15.52 13.19 -0.35
C ALA A 262 14.48 14.25 0.06
N GLU A 263 14.36 15.34 -0.71
CA GLU A 263 13.40 16.40 -0.40
C GLU A 263 12.03 16.09 -1.01
N PRO A 264 10.91 16.36 -0.31
CA PRO A 264 9.60 16.17 -0.88
C PRO A 264 9.36 17.03 -2.12
N ASP A 265 8.97 16.42 -3.24
CA ASP A 265 8.67 17.10 -4.49
C ASP A 265 7.42 16.46 -5.14
N PRO A 266 6.32 17.23 -5.33
CA PRO A 266 5.07 16.70 -5.89
C PRO A 266 5.17 16.26 -7.35
N ASP A 267 6.21 16.69 -8.08
CA ASP A 267 6.41 16.33 -9.50
C ASP A 267 7.24 15.05 -9.67
N PHE A 268 7.82 14.51 -8.57
CA PHE A 268 8.63 13.29 -8.57
C PHE A 268 9.72 13.28 -9.67
N PRO A 269 10.56 14.31 -9.82
CA PRO A 269 11.31 14.62 -11.05
C PRO A 269 12.32 13.56 -11.52
N THR A 270 12.64 12.57 -10.69
CA THR A 270 13.56 11.48 -11.03
C THR A 270 12.87 10.16 -11.37
N VAL A 271 11.55 10.05 -11.18
CA VAL A 271 10.79 8.80 -11.36
C VAL A 271 9.43 9.07 -11.99
N GLU A 272 9.03 8.28 -12.97
CA GLU A 272 7.69 8.41 -13.58
C GLU A 272 6.59 7.94 -12.61
N PHE A 273 6.88 6.88 -11.88
CA PHE A 273 5.98 6.26 -10.92
C PHE A 273 6.75 6.00 -9.62
N PRO A 274 6.42 6.69 -8.51
CA PRO A 274 7.21 6.62 -7.28
C PRO A 274 6.84 5.37 -6.45
N ASN A 275 7.07 4.19 -7.03
CA ASN A 275 6.93 2.89 -6.35
C ASN A 275 8.27 2.16 -6.37
N PRO A 276 8.82 1.74 -5.21
CA PRO A 276 10.09 1.02 -5.16
C PRO A 276 10.16 -0.29 -5.95
N GLU A 277 9.02 -0.86 -6.37
CA GLU A 277 8.97 -2.07 -7.23
C GLU A 277 9.20 -1.77 -8.71
N GLU A 278 9.07 -0.52 -9.15
CA GLU A 278 9.17 -0.20 -10.57
C GLU A 278 10.64 -0.17 -11.02
N PRO A 279 10.96 -0.80 -12.17
CA PRO A 279 12.30 -0.74 -12.75
C PRO A 279 12.82 0.69 -12.87
N GLY A 280 14.07 0.92 -12.47
CA GLY A 280 14.73 2.23 -12.54
C GLY A 280 14.52 3.14 -11.32
N THR A 281 13.52 2.87 -10.46
CA THR A 281 13.24 3.75 -9.30
C THR A 281 14.30 3.66 -8.20
N ALA A 282 14.89 2.47 -8.02
CA ALA A 282 15.90 2.18 -7.01
C ALA A 282 17.35 2.30 -7.51
N ASP A 283 17.59 2.64 -8.79
CA ASP A 283 18.94 2.61 -9.37
C ASP A 283 19.90 3.54 -8.62
N ALA A 284 19.50 4.80 -8.38
CA ALA A 284 20.30 5.76 -7.63
C ALA A 284 20.57 5.31 -6.17
N LEU A 285 19.64 4.55 -5.57
CA LEU A 285 19.80 3.97 -4.24
C LEU A 285 20.85 2.86 -4.26
N LEU A 286 20.76 1.92 -5.20
CA LEU A 286 21.68 0.78 -5.32
C LEU A 286 23.08 1.22 -5.74
N GLU A 287 23.19 2.21 -6.63
CA GLU A 287 24.47 2.84 -7.00
C GLU A 287 25.16 3.45 -5.78
N LEU A 288 24.44 4.25 -4.99
CA LEU A 288 24.97 4.83 -3.76
C LEU A 288 25.34 3.74 -2.76
N ALA A 289 24.51 2.71 -2.60
CA ALA A 289 24.77 1.57 -1.71
C ALA A 289 26.10 0.88 -2.02
N ALA A 290 26.37 0.67 -3.31
CA ALA A 290 27.60 0.08 -3.80
C ALA A 290 28.81 1.02 -3.61
N GLU A 291 28.66 2.32 -3.89
CA GLU A 291 29.72 3.32 -3.75
C GLU A 291 30.24 3.41 -2.31
N VAL A 292 29.34 3.36 -1.33
CA VAL A 292 29.68 3.58 0.09
C VAL A 292 29.84 2.30 0.90
N ASP A 293 29.77 1.13 0.26
CA ASP A 293 29.79 -0.18 0.93
C ASP A 293 28.75 -0.26 2.06
N ALA A 294 27.49 0.04 1.71
CA ALA A 294 26.39 0.04 2.67
C ALA A 294 26.09 -1.37 3.21
N ASN A 295 25.45 -1.45 4.36
CA ASN A 295 24.97 -2.73 4.89
C ASN A 295 23.51 -3.01 4.52
N LEU A 296 22.73 -1.97 4.25
CA LEU A 296 21.33 -2.06 3.90
C LEU A 296 20.94 -0.87 3.04
N ALA A 297 20.17 -1.13 2.00
CA ALA A 297 19.47 -0.10 1.23
C ALA A 297 17.98 -0.10 1.60
N VAL A 298 17.37 1.08 1.75
CA VAL A 298 15.96 1.25 2.11
C VAL A 298 15.27 2.18 1.12
N ALA A 299 14.17 1.75 0.53
CA ALA A 299 13.31 2.60 -0.28
C ALA A 299 11.90 2.66 0.32
N LEU A 300 11.42 3.87 0.58
CA LEU A 300 10.04 4.14 1.00
C LEU A 300 9.25 4.72 -0.18
N ASP A 301 7.95 4.42 -0.22
CA ASP A 301 7.03 5.12 -1.12
C ASP A 301 6.68 6.53 -0.59
N PRO A 302 6.00 7.40 -1.37
CA PRO A 302 5.89 8.81 -1.05
C PRO A 302 5.22 9.15 0.29
N ASP A 303 4.29 8.32 0.77
CA ASP A 303 3.66 8.48 2.09
C ASP A 303 4.22 7.54 3.16
N ALA A 304 5.30 6.82 2.83
CA ALA A 304 6.11 5.97 3.69
C ALA A 304 5.33 4.88 4.43
N ASP A 305 4.27 4.38 3.81
CA ASP A 305 3.56 3.20 4.30
C ASP A 305 4.21 1.90 3.76
N ARG A 306 4.98 1.96 2.67
CA ARG A 306 5.74 0.82 2.12
C ARG A 306 7.23 0.90 2.42
N CYS A 307 7.89 -0.26 2.50
CA CYS A 307 9.34 -0.35 2.65
C CYS A 307 9.89 -1.50 1.81
N ALA A 308 10.75 -1.16 0.85
CA ALA A 308 11.60 -2.12 0.16
C ALA A 308 13.01 -2.09 0.74
N LEU A 309 13.60 -3.28 0.87
CA LEU A 309 14.98 -3.46 1.32
C LEU A 309 15.86 -3.89 0.16
N GLY A 310 17.10 -3.44 0.13
CA GLY A 310 18.12 -3.88 -0.82
C GLY A 310 19.37 -4.38 -0.11
N MET A 311 20.07 -5.29 -0.77
CA MET A 311 21.28 -5.94 -0.26
C MET A 311 22.26 -6.24 -1.40
N ALA A 312 23.54 -6.41 -1.04
CA ALA A 312 24.52 -6.99 -1.93
C ALA A 312 24.34 -8.52 -2.01
N ASP A 313 24.40 -9.07 -3.22
CA ASP A 313 24.51 -10.51 -3.45
C ASP A 313 25.96 -10.98 -3.24
N VAL A 314 26.19 -12.30 -3.30
CA VAL A 314 27.50 -12.94 -3.06
C VAL A 314 28.58 -12.45 -4.02
N ASP A 315 28.21 -12.02 -5.22
CA ASP A 315 29.12 -11.46 -6.22
C ASP A 315 29.38 -9.95 -6.06
N GLY A 316 28.78 -9.32 -5.05
CA GLY A 316 28.86 -7.89 -4.76
C GLY A 316 27.85 -7.03 -5.52
N THR A 317 27.02 -7.63 -6.39
CA THR A 317 25.97 -6.90 -7.11
C THR A 317 24.84 -6.55 -6.16
N TRP A 318 24.44 -5.28 -6.15
CA TRP A 318 23.29 -4.83 -5.35
C TRP A 318 21.97 -5.12 -6.05
N ARG A 319 21.00 -5.62 -5.29
CA ARG A 319 19.62 -5.80 -5.75
C ARG A 319 18.62 -5.41 -4.67
N MET A 320 17.41 -5.07 -5.10
CA MET A 320 16.26 -5.04 -4.21
C MET A 320 15.82 -6.47 -3.87
N LEU A 321 15.39 -6.66 -2.62
CA LEU A 321 14.63 -7.83 -2.20
C LEU A 321 13.20 -7.71 -2.71
N ARG A 322 12.59 -8.84 -3.08
CA ARG A 322 11.15 -8.91 -3.32
C ARG A 322 10.40 -8.66 -2.02
N GLY A 323 9.16 -8.19 -2.10
CA GLY A 323 8.33 -7.98 -0.91
C GLY A 323 8.12 -9.26 -0.10
N ASP A 324 8.02 -10.42 -0.76
CA ASP A 324 7.96 -11.71 -0.07
C ASP A 324 9.27 -12.08 0.64
N GLU A 325 10.43 -11.80 0.04
CA GLU A 325 11.75 -12.04 0.68
C GLU A 325 11.91 -11.14 1.91
N THR A 326 11.55 -9.85 1.79
CA THR A 326 11.53 -8.92 2.93
C THR A 326 10.53 -9.36 3.99
N GLY A 327 9.35 -9.80 3.54
CA GLY A 327 8.24 -10.25 4.36
C GLY A 327 8.63 -11.37 5.30
N VAL A 328 9.27 -12.42 4.79
CA VAL A 328 9.68 -13.59 5.59
C VAL A 328 10.88 -13.32 6.48
N LEU A 329 11.84 -12.49 6.03
CA LEU A 329 12.98 -12.09 6.84
C LEU A 329 12.54 -11.30 8.08
N LEU A 330 11.69 -10.29 7.90
CA LEU A 330 11.12 -9.53 9.01
C LEU A 330 10.20 -10.42 9.87
N GLY A 331 9.44 -11.32 9.26
CA GLY A 331 8.57 -12.27 9.97
C GLY A 331 9.36 -13.18 10.93
N GLU A 332 10.44 -13.79 10.46
CA GLU A 332 11.34 -14.60 11.28
C GLU A 332 11.96 -13.77 12.42
N HIS A 333 12.41 -12.54 12.13
CA HIS A 333 12.97 -11.66 13.15
C HIS A 333 11.93 -11.27 14.22
N VAL A 334 10.70 -10.92 13.84
CA VAL A 334 9.62 -10.64 14.79
C VAL A 334 9.31 -11.88 15.63
N LEU A 335 9.13 -13.04 15.00
CA LEU A 335 8.77 -14.27 15.71
C LEU A 335 9.86 -14.72 16.69
N SER A 336 11.13 -14.65 16.28
CA SER A 336 12.27 -14.98 17.14
C SER A 336 12.51 -14.00 18.30
N THR A 337 11.87 -12.82 18.27
CA THR A 337 11.96 -11.79 19.32
C THR A 337 10.62 -11.50 20.02
N THR A 338 9.56 -12.22 19.67
CA THR A 338 8.22 -12.01 20.24
C THR A 338 8.22 -12.37 21.73
N ASP A 339 7.76 -11.43 22.57
CA ASP A 339 7.53 -11.68 23.98
C ASP A 339 6.19 -12.39 24.20
N HIS A 340 6.25 -13.70 24.42
CA HIS A 340 5.08 -14.54 24.70
C HIS A 340 4.37 -14.22 26.03
N GLN A 341 4.96 -13.42 26.93
CA GLN A 341 4.21 -12.92 28.10
C GLN A 341 3.26 -11.79 27.70
N ARG A 342 3.70 -10.92 26.78
CA ARG A 342 2.90 -9.82 26.26
C ARG A 342 1.91 -10.28 25.19
N HIS A 343 2.33 -11.20 24.32
CA HIS A 343 1.53 -11.80 23.26
C HIS A 343 1.42 -13.31 23.52
N PRO A 344 0.52 -13.75 24.42
CA PRO A 344 0.41 -15.16 24.80
C PRO A 344 -0.12 -16.05 23.67
N ASP A 345 -0.80 -15.45 22.70
CA ASP A 345 -1.37 -16.10 21.54
C ASP A 345 -1.03 -15.28 20.28
N PRO A 346 0.26 -15.27 19.88
CA PRO A 346 0.70 -14.44 18.77
C PRO A 346 0.07 -14.92 17.46
N LEU A 347 -0.21 -13.98 16.58
CA LEU A 347 -0.76 -14.18 15.26
C LEU A 347 0.10 -13.45 14.23
N VAL A 348 0.41 -14.11 13.13
CA VAL A 348 0.96 -13.48 11.94
C VAL A 348 0.03 -13.67 10.74
N ALA A 349 0.08 -12.74 9.78
CA ALA A 349 -0.82 -12.82 8.64
C ALA A 349 -0.19 -12.34 7.33
N THR A 350 -0.65 -12.90 6.23
CA THR A 350 -0.35 -12.40 4.88
C THR A 350 -1.63 -12.26 4.05
N THR A 351 -1.51 -11.70 2.85
CA THR A 351 -2.61 -11.76 1.88
C THR A 351 -2.53 -13.06 1.08
N ILE A 352 -3.67 -13.49 0.54
CA ILE A 352 -3.81 -14.68 -0.31
C ILE A 352 -2.89 -14.71 -1.55
N VAL A 353 -2.34 -13.56 -1.94
CA VAL A 353 -1.44 -13.43 -3.08
C VAL A 353 0.04 -13.40 -2.69
N SER A 354 0.35 -13.27 -1.40
CA SER A 354 1.71 -13.29 -0.86
C SER A 354 2.25 -14.72 -0.69
N SER A 355 3.57 -14.88 -0.61
CA SER A 355 4.24 -16.17 -0.44
C SER A 355 3.73 -16.96 0.79
N THR A 356 3.61 -18.28 0.64
CA THR A 356 3.28 -19.22 1.73
C THR A 356 4.43 -19.49 2.71
N MET A 357 5.65 -18.98 2.47
CA MET A 357 6.78 -19.26 3.36
C MET A 357 6.53 -18.79 4.80
N LEU A 358 5.83 -17.67 5.02
CA LEU A 358 5.51 -17.22 6.39
C LEU A 358 4.64 -18.24 7.13
N THR A 359 3.78 -19.00 6.44
CA THR A 359 3.01 -20.08 7.05
C THR A 359 3.93 -21.16 7.63
N ALA A 360 4.99 -21.52 6.90
CA ALA A 360 5.96 -22.51 7.34
C ALA A 360 6.80 -21.98 8.53
N VAL A 361 7.23 -20.72 8.47
CA VAL A 361 7.93 -20.05 9.57
C VAL A 361 7.05 -19.98 10.83
N ALA A 362 5.78 -19.56 10.70
CA ALA A 362 4.83 -19.50 11.81
C ALA A 362 4.63 -20.87 12.47
N ALA A 363 4.55 -21.94 11.67
CA ALA A 363 4.42 -23.30 12.18
C ALA A 363 5.64 -23.76 12.99
N GLU A 364 6.86 -23.38 12.58
CA GLU A 364 8.09 -23.68 13.33
C GLU A 364 8.09 -23.00 14.70
N HIS A 365 7.69 -21.73 14.76
CA HIS A 365 7.58 -20.96 16.00
C HIS A 365 6.32 -21.29 16.83
N ARG A 366 5.44 -22.16 16.32
CA ARG A 366 4.14 -22.52 16.95
C ARG A 366 3.24 -21.30 17.18
N VAL A 367 3.22 -20.40 16.21
CA VAL A 367 2.43 -19.16 16.21
C VAL A 367 1.24 -19.32 15.27
N HIS A 368 0.13 -18.65 15.57
CA HIS A 368 -1.03 -18.68 14.67
C HIS A 368 -0.72 -17.95 13.37
N TYR A 369 -1.27 -18.48 12.28
CA TYR A 369 -1.19 -17.87 10.96
C TYR A 369 -2.61 -17.69 10.41
N ASP A 370 -2.85 -16.56 9.76
CA ASP A 370 -4.06 -16.31 8.99
C ASP A 370 -3.74 -15.77 7.58
N GLU A 371 -4.56 -16.14 6.61
CA GLU A 371 -4.45 -15.69 5.22
C GLU A 371 -5.68 -14.85 4.89
N THR A 372 -5.45 -13.59 4.50
CA THR A 372 -6.53 -12.61 4.30
C THR A 372 -6.71 -12.22 2.84
N LEU A 373 -7.84 -11.60 2.50
CA LEU A 373 -8.03 -10.99 1.18
C LEU A 373 -7.06 -9.82 0.96
N ILE A 374 -6.85 -9.47 -0.32
CA ILE A 374 -5.93 -8.39 -0.69
C ILE A 374 -6.34 -7.05 -0.06
N GLY A 375 -5.35 -6.37 0.50
CA GLY A 375 -5.46 -5.04 1.05
C GLY A 375 -5.34 -5.04 2.56
N PHE A 376 -4.47 -4.16 3.05
CA PHE A 376 -4.10 -4.07 4.46
C PHE A 376 -5.24 -3.88 5.47
N LYS A 377 -6.40 -3.40 5.01
CA LYS A 377 -7.64 -3.33 5.82
C LYS A 377 -8.07 -4.70 6.36
N TRP A 378 -7.77 -5.79 5.66
CA TRP A 378 -8.04 -7.16 6.10
C TRP A 378 -6.93 -7.71 6.99
N LEU A 379 -5.67 -7.47 6.64
CA LEU A 379 -4.49 -7.93 7.41
C LEU A 379 -4.55 -7.50 8.88
N VAL A 380 -4.84 -6.23 9.14
CA VAL A 380 -4.89 -5.70 10.53
C VAL A 380 -6.12 -6.17 11.32
N ARG A 381 -6.97 -6.98 10.69
CA ARG A 381 -8.16 -7.64 11.23
C ARG A 381 -8.07 -9.16 11.15
N ALA A 382 -6.90 -9.72 10.82
CA ALA A 382 -6.67 -11.15 10.74
C ALA A 382 -7.11 -11.90 12.01
N GLY A 383 -7.42 -13.18 11.87
CA GLY A 383 -7.89 -14.05 12.94
C GLY A 383 -9.37 -13.84 13.23
N ASP A 384 -9.68 -13.12 14.31
CA ASP A 384 -11.04 -12.95 14.84
C ASP A 384 -11.83 -11.79 14.22
N GLY A 385 -11.31 -11.14 13.18
CA GLY A 385 -11.88 -9.92 12.60
C GLY A 385 -11.47 -8.63 13.34
N ALA A 386 -10.74 -8.75 14.45
CA ALA A 386 -10.24 -7.63 15.24
C ALA A 386 -8.70 -7.56 15.30
N GLY A 387 -7.98 -8.52 14.71
CA GLY A 387 -6.52 -8.57 14.76
C GLY A 387 -6.02 -8.83 16.17
N THR A 388 -6.75 -9.61 16.97
CA THR A 388 -6.32 -9.98 18.32
C THR A 388 -5.07 -10.86 18.23
N GLY A 389 -4.06 -10.55 19.03
CA GLY A 389 -2.79 -11.29 19.04
C GLY A 389 -1.87 -11.00 17.86
N LEU A 390 -2.28 -10.17 16.89
CA LEU A 390 -1.44 -9.84 15.73
C LEU A 390 -0.11 -9.24 16.19
N VAL A 391 1.01 -9.82 15.76
CA VAL A 391 2.37 -9.32 16.00
C VAL A 391 3.07 -8.91 14.72
N TYR A 392 2.70 -9.50 13.58
CA TYR A 392 3.25 -9.14 12.28
C TYR A 392 2.28 -9.43 11.14
N ALA A 393 2.19 -8.53 10.17
CA ALA A 393 1.51 -8.80 8.92
C ALA A 393 2.27 -8.18 7.74
N TYR A 394 2.23 -8.83 6.58
CA TYR A 394 2.74 -8.22 5.35
C TYR A 394 1.92 -8.56 4.11
N GLU A 395 2.02 -7.71 3.10
CA GLU A 395 1.60 -7.97 1.72
C GLU A 395 2.81 -7.92 0.79
N GLU A 396 2.83 -8.74 -0.26
CA GLU A 396 3.93 -8.87 -1.22
C GLU A 396 4.27 -7.56 -1.93
N ALA A 397 3.33 -6.61 -1.96
CA ALA A 397 3.49 -5.26 -2.48
C ALA A 397 4.18 -4.31 -1.47
N LEU A 398 5.20 -4.81 -0.76
CA LEU A 398 6.08 -4.06 0.16
C LEU A 398 5.41 -3.43 1.40
N GLY A 399 4.21 -3.90 1.76
CA GLY A 399 3.49 -3.40 2.92
C GLY A 399 3.78 -4.24 4.15
N HIS A 400 4.28 -3.63 5.23
CA HIS A 400 4.65 -4.33 6.46
C HIS A 400 4.04 -3.65 7.69
N CYS A 401 3.47 -4.43 8.61
CA CYS A 401 3.03 -3.99 9.93
C CYS A 401 3.78 -4.78 10.99
N VAL A 402 4.81 -4.16 11.54
CA VAL A 402 5.73 -4.77 12.52
C VAL A 402 5.42 -4.38 13.96
N ASP A 403 4.52 -3.42 14.17
CA ASP A 403 4.08 -2.95 15.49
C ASP A 403 2.56 -2.68 15.53
N PRO A 404 1.73 -3.71 15.33
CA PRO A 404 0.26 -3.60 15.27
C PRO A 404 -0.40 -3.07 16.55
N ASP A 405 0.32 -3.07 17.67
CA ASP A 405 -0.12 -2.48 18.93
C ASP A 405 -0.19 -0.95 18.86
N HIS A 406 0.55 -0.31 17.95
CA HIS A 406 0.68 1.15 17.85
C HIS A 406 0.29 1.67 16.46
N VAL A 407 0.55 0.91 15.40
CA VAL A 407 0.17 1.25 14.03
C VAL A 407 -0.54 0.05 13.39
N ARG A 408 -1.86 0.16 13.20
CA ARG A 408 -2.67 -0.84 12.50
C ARG A 408 -2.88 -0.50 11.03
N ASP A 409 -1.77 -0.28 10.35
CA ASP A 409 -1.64 -0.22 8.90
C ASP A 409 -0.18 -0.56 8.56
N LYS A 410 0.19 -0.44 7.29
CA LYS A 410 1.58 -0.53 6.87
C LYS A 410 2.37 0.64 7.44
N ASP A 411 3.62 0.36 7.81
CA ASP A 411 4.54 1.32 8.38
C ASP A 411 5.96 1.03 7.89
N GLY A 412 6.34 1.71 6.81
CA GLY A 412 7.64 1.53 6.19
C GLY A 412 8.81 2.03 7.04
N ILE A 413 8.60 3.04 7.89
CA ILE A 413 9.67 3.57 8.75
C ILE A 413 9.97 2.58 9.88
N SER A 414 8.94 2.06 10.56
CA SER A 414 9.13 1.05 11.59
C SER A 414 9.72 -0.25 11.03
N ALA A 415 9.32 -0.65 9.82
CA ALA A 415 9.90 -1.79 9.12
C ALA A 415 11.39 -1.58 8.81
N ALA A 416 11.79 -0.38 8.37
CA ALA A 416 13.19 -0.04 8.13
C ALA A 416 14.04 -0.03 9.43
N VAL A 417 13.50 0.52 10.53
CA VAL A 417 14.16 0.48 11.84
C VAL A 417 14.34 -0.96 12.32
N LEU A 418 13.30 -1.80 12.17
CA LEU A 418 13.37 -3.20 12.55
C LEU A 418 14.32 -4.00 11.64
N ALA A 419 14.38 -3.68 10.34
CA ALA A 419 15.33 -4.27 9.40
C ALA A 419 16.78 -3.99 9.82
N CYS A 420 17.08 -2.79 10.32
CA CYS A 420 18.41 -2.48 10.87
C CYS A 420 18.72 -3.34 12.10
N ASP A 421 17.76 -3.53 13.01
CA ASP A 421 17.94 -4.43 14.16
C ASP A 421 18.21 -5.89 13.71
N MET A 422 17.44 -6.37 12.73
CA MET A 422 17.59 -7.69 12.13
C MET A 422 19.00 -7.89 11.54
N VAL A 423 19.50 -6.92 10.77
CA VAL A 423 20.87 -6.99 10.20
C VAL A 423 21.93 -7.02 11.30
N CYS A 424 21.78 -6.22 12.36
CA CYS A 424 22.70 -6.26 13.51
C CYS A 424 22.73 -7.64 14.19
N ARG A 425 21.56 -8.24 14.46
CA ARG A 425 21.48 -9.59 15.04
C ARG A 425 22.07 -10.66 14.12
N GLY A 426 21.89 -10.49 12.81
CA GLY A 426 22.58 -11.29 11.81
C GLY A 426 24.08 -11.34 12.03
N LYS A 427 24.69 -10.15 12.11
CA LYS A 427 26.13 -9.99 12.32
C LYS A 427 26.61 -10.67 13.61
N GLU A 428 25.81 -10.66 14.70
CA GLU A 428 26.12 -11.38 15.94
C GLU A 428 26.25 -12.90 15.73
N THR A 429 25.50 -13.45 14.77
CA THR A 429 25.56 -14.87 14.37
C THR A 429 26.40 -15.11 13.11
N GLY A 430 27.14 -14.11 12.63
CA GLY A 430 27.98 -14.20 11.43
C GLY A 430 27.20 -14.35 10.11
N ARG A 431 25.94 -13.90 10.07
CA ARG A 431 25.07 -13.96 8.89
C ARG A 431 24.71 -12.56 8.39
N ASP A 432 24.83 -12.35 7.09
CA ASP A 432 24.23 -11.22 6.38
C ASP A 432 22.80 -11.57 5.92
N LEU A 433 22.13 -10.65 5.23
CA LEU A 433 20.78 -10.87 4.70
C LEU A 433 20.71 -12.05 3.74
N ALA A 434 21.72 -12.23 2.88
CA ALA A 434 21.83 -13.38 1.98
C ALA A 434 21.83 -14.69 2.77
N GLY A 435 22.66 -14.77 3.80
CA GLY A 435 22.78 -15.94 4.66
C GLY A 435 21.53 -16.22 5.50
N MET A 436 20.79 -15.17 5.90
CA MET A 436 19.48 -15.34 6.55
C MET A 436 18.46 -15.94 5.59
N LEU A 437 18.37 -15.41 4.37
CA LEU A 437 17.46 -15.93 3.35
C LEU A 437 17.82 -17.35 2.94
N ASP A 438 19.13 -17.64 2.74
CA ASP A 438 19.63 -19.00 2.53
C ASP A 438 19.17 -19.93 3.66
N SER A 439 19.19 -19.48 4.92
CA SER A 439 18.75 -20.28 6.08
C SER A 439 17.26 -20.62 6.02
N LEU A 440 16.42 -19.62 5.70
CA LEU A 440 14.97 -19.80 5.57
C LEU A 440 14.62 -20.74 4.42
N GLU A 441 15.27 -20.60 3.27
CA GLU A 441 15.01 -21.47 2.12
C GLU A 441 15.50 -22.91 2.35
N LEU A 442 16.62 -23.09 3.05
CA LEU A 442 17.07 -24.43 3.46
C LEU A 442 16.08 -25.10 4.43
N ALA A 443 15.43 -24.33 5.30
CA ALA A 443 14.48 -24.85 6.29
C ALA A 443 13.08 -25.11 5.69
N HIS A 444 12.61 -24.22 4.82
CA HIS A 444 11.21 -24.15 4.38
C HIS A 444 11.00 -24.31 2.86
N GLY A 445 12.07 -24.61 2.12
CA GLY A 445 12.07 -24.67 0.67
C GLY A 445 12.27 -23.29 0.04
N VAL A 446 12.62 -23.29 -1.25
CA VAL A 446 12.71 -22.07 -2.06
C VAL A 446 11.30 -21.67 -2.50
N HIS A 447 10.92 -20.41 -2.25
CA HIS A 447 9.65 -19.85 -2.70
C HIS A 447 9.94 -18.76 -3.74
N GLU A 448 9.87 -19.12 -5.02
CA GLU A 448 10.00 -18.15 -6.10
C GLU A 448 8.61 -17.62 -6.47
N THR A 449 8.46 -16.30 -6.50
CA THR A 449 7.19 -15.62 -6.79
C THR A 449 7.29 -14.72 -8.02
N GLY A 450 6.18 -14.53 -8.71
CA GLY A 450 6.09 -13.71 -9.91
C GLY A 450 4.67 -13.24 -10.20
N GLN A 451 4.51 -12.36 -11.19
CA GLN A 451 3.20 -11.83 -11.58
C GLN A 451 3.03 -11.72 -13.11
N VAL A 452 1.80 -11.93 -13.56
CA VAL A 452 1.32 -11.57 -14.90
C VAL A 452 0.20 -10.54 -14.75
N SER A 453 0.34 -9.38 -15.38
CA SER A 453 -0.66 -8.32 -15.33
C SER A 453 -1.09 -7.94 -16.73
N VAL A 454 -2.36 -8.18 -17.07
CA VAL A 454 -2.96 -7.80 -18.36
C VAL A 454 -3.74 -6.52 -18.19
N ARG A 455 -3.27 -5.43 -18.80
CA ARG A 455 -4.01 -4.15 -18.84
C ARG A 455 -5.00 -4.16 -20.00
N VAL A 456 -6.24 -3.78 -19.72
CA VAL A 456 -7.31 -3.68 -20.71
C VAL A 456 -7.81 -2.24 -20.79
N ILE A 457 -8.41 -1.89 -21.92
CA ILE A 457 -9.16 -0.62 -22.07
C ILE A 457 -10.63 -0.86 -21.69
N ASP A 458 -11.18 -2.02 -22.08
CA ASP A 458 -12.56 -2.42 -21.79
C ASP A 458 -12.59 -3.43 -20.63
N LEU A 459 -13.18 -3.03 -19.50
CA LEU A 459 -13.35 -3.87 -18.31
C LEU A 459 -14.20 -5.13 -18.58
N SER A 460 -15.04 -5.12 -19.63
CA SER A 460 -15.83 -6.29 -20.00
C SER A 460 -14.96 -7.50 -20.39
N VAL A 461 -13.73 -7.24 -20.87
CA VAL A 461 -12.73 -8.27 -21.20
C VAL A 461 -12.34 -9.05 -19.94
N ILE A 462 -12.10 -8.36 -18.81
CA ILE A 462 -11.76 -9.03 -17.54
C ILE A 462 -12.89 -9.94 -17.10
N ALA A 463 -14.14 -9.45 -17.16
CA ALA A 463 -15.32 -10.24 -16.79
C ALA A 463 -15.56 -11.43 -17.73
N ALA A 464 -15.15 -11.33 -19.00
CA ALA A 464 -15.19 -12.44 -19.95
C ALA A 464 -14.11 -13.49 -19.62
N VAL A 465 -12.87 -13.08 -19.37
CA VAL A 465 -11.77 -13.98 -19.00
C VAL A 465 -12.09 -14.74 -17.71
N MET A 466 -12.50 -14.05 -16.63
CA MET A 466 -12.84 -14.70 -15.36
C MET A 466 -13.98 -15.72 -15.51
N ARG A 467 -14.97 -15.42 -16.37
CA ARG A 467 -16.08 -16.34 -16.65
C ARG A 467 -15.62 -17.56 -17.44
N ARG A 468 -14.73 -17.38 -18.42
CA ARG A 468 -14.12 -18.47 -19.18
C ARG A 468 -13.33 -19.40 -18.26
N LEU A 469 -12.46 -18.86 -17.42
CA LEU A 469 -11.66 -19.64 -16.46
C LEU A 469 -12.51 -20.45 -15.48
N ARG A 470 -13.68 -19.94 -15.09
CA ARG A 470 -14.65 -20.68 -14.25
C ARG A 470 -15.37 -21.79 -15.01
N ALA A 471 -15.74 -21.54 -16.27
CA ALA A 471 -16.46 -22.51 -17.09
C ALA A 471 -15.56 -23.66 -17.56
N GLU A 472 -14.31 -23.33 -17.89
CA GLU A 472 -13.31 -24.23 -18.45
C GLU A 472 -11.97 -24.03 -17.71
N PRO A 473 -11.89 -24.44 -16.42
CA PRO A 473 -10.64 -24.31 -15.66
C PRO A 473 -9.56 -25.20 -16.28
N PRO A 474 -8.29 -24.75 -16.34
CA PRO A 474 -7.21 -25.57 -16.87
C PRO A 474 -6.96 -26.78 -15.94
N GLU A 475 -6.75 -27.95 -16.52
CA GLU A 475 -6.34 -29.16 -15.77
C GLU A 475 -4.82 -29.25 -15.60
N GLU A 476 -4.06 -28.49 -16.40
CA GLU A 476 -2.60 -28.50 -16.42
C GLU A 476 -2.04 -27.10 -16.73
N LEU A 477 -0.97 -26.70 -16.03
CA LEU A 477 -0.19 -25.50 -16.27
C LEU A 477 1.30 -25.84 -16.22
N ALA A 478 2.06 -25.47 -17.26
CA ALA A 478 3.51 -25.73 -17.33
C ALA A 478 3.89 -27.21 -17.02
N GLY A 479 3.11 -28.18 -17.53
CA GLY A 479 3.35 -29.60 -17.26
C GLY A 479 2.89 -30.10 -15.89
N VAL A 480 2.32 -29.23 -15.05
CA VAL A 480 1.86 -29.55 -13.69
C VAL A 480 0.33 -29.66 -13.69
N ARG A 481 -0.20 -30.79 -13.23
CA ARG A 481 -1.65 -30.95 -13.03
C ARG A 481 -2.12 -30.02 -11.92
N VAL A 482 -3.14 -29.22 -12.19
CA VAL A 482 -3.68 -28.24 -11.24
C VAL A 482 -5.15 -28.52 -10.94
N SER A 483 -5.55 -28.14 -9.73
CA SER A 483 -6.93 -28.02 -9.30
C SER A 483 -7.27 -26.54 -9.12
N THR A 484 -8.52 -26.17 -9.39
CA THR A 484 -9.00 -24.79 -9.29
C THR A 484 -10.04 -24.67 -8.19
N GLU A 485 -9.84 -23.72 -7.30
CA GLU A 485 -10.78 -23.27 -6.28
C GLU A 485 -11.33 -21.89 -6.65
N ASP A 486 -12.65 -21.71 -6.55
CA ASP A 486 -13.33 -20.44 -6.81
C ASP A 486 -13.87 -19.89 -5.49
N LEU A 487 -13.46 -18.66 -5.15
CA LEU A 487 -13.80 -18.03 -3.87
C LEU A 487 -15.09 -17.21 -3.92
N LEU A 488 -15.90 -17.34 -4.98
CA LEU A 488 -17.23 -16.76 -5.01
C LEU A 488 -18.18 -17.44 -4.00
N PRO A 489 -19.12 -16.69 -3.40
CA PRO A 489 -19.41 -15.27 -3.64
C PRO A 489 -18.54 -14.29 -2.83
N ASP A 490 -17.64 -14.79 -1.99
CA ASP A 490 -16.91 -13.97 -1.01
C ASP A 490 -15.87 -13.05 -1.67
N SER A 491 -15.21 -13.51 -2.73
CA SER A 491 -14.26 -12.70 -3.51
C SER A 491 -14.15 -13.19 -4.95
N ASP A 492 -13.97 -12.28 -5.91
CA ASP A 492 -13.76 -12.61 -7.33
C ASP A 492 -12.30 -13.06 -7.57
N VAL A 493 -11.96 -14.23 -7.05
CA VAL A 493 -10.61 -14.81 -7.04
C VAL A 493 -10.69 -16.30 -7.42
N LEU A 494 -9.79 -16.73 -8.28
CA LEU A 494 -9.53 -18.14 -8.57
C LEU A 494 -8.14 -18.53 -8.06
N VAL A 495 -8.05 -19.65 -7.35
CA VAL A 495 -6.80 -20.20 -6.85
C VAL A 495 -6.54 -21.55 -7.50
N LEU A 496 -5.44 -21.66 -8.24
CA LEU A 496 -5.02 -22.88 -8.91
C LEU A 496 -3.81 -23.45 -8.18
N ARG A 497 -3.83 -24.73 -7.85
CA ARG A 497 -2.75 -25.42 -7.11
C ARG A 497 -2.44 -26.79 -7.70
N GLY A 498 -1.16 -27.13 -7.76
CA GLY A 498 -0.72 -28.44 -8.26
C GLY A 498 0.60 -28.90 -7.64
N PRO A 499 0.76 -30.20 -7.31
CA PRO A 499 2.01 -30.71 -6.75
C PRO A 499 3.09 -30.87 -7.82
N THR A 500 4.34 -30.62 -7.45
CA THR A 500 5.54 -30.93 -8.23
C THR A 500 6.32 -32.05 -7.53
N PRO A 501 7.33 -32.68 -8.18
CA PRO A 501 8.16 -33.68 -7.51
C PRO A 501 8.87 -33.20 -6.24
N HIS A 502 9.12 -31.89 -6.13
CA HIS A 502 9.86 -31.29 -5.02
C HIS A 502 9.05 -30.25 -4.24
N GLY A 503 7.76 -30.06 -4.51
CA GLY A 503 6.93 -29.08 -3.80
C GLY A 503 5.61 -28.86 -4.51
N ASP A 504 5.28 -27.61 -4.83
CA ASP A 504 4.01 -27.25 -5.46
C ASP A 504 4.09 -25.95 -6.29
N VAL A 505 3.05 -25.72 -7.09
CA VAL A 505 2.81 -24.46 -7.76
C VAL A 505 1.47 -23.89 -7.29
N ARG A 506 1.38 -22.57 -7.25
CA ARG A 506 0.16 -21.82 -6.97
C ARG A 506 0.00 -20.66 -7.95
N VAL A 507 -1.20 -20.49 -8.50
CA VAL A 507 -1.59 -19.32 -9.29
C VAL A 507 -2.85 -18.72 -8.71
N VAL A 508 -2.85 -17.42 -8.42
CA VAL A 508 -4.03 -16.69 -7.93
C VAL A 508 -4.42 -15.66 -8.99
N VAL A 509 -5.62 -15.80 -9.57
CA VAL A 509 -6.14 -14.92 -10.63
C VAL A 509 -7.25 -14.04 -10.08
N ARG A 510 -7.15 -12.72 -10.31
CA ARG A 510 -8.18 -11.76 -9.87
C ARG A 510 -8.27 -10.49 -10.75
N PRO A 511 -9.46 -9.88 -10.87
CA PRO A 511 -9.58 -8.50 -11.33
C PRO A 511 -8.90 -7.53 -10.36
N SER A 512 -8.17 -6.53 -10.87
CA SER A 512 -7.68 -5.41 -10.07
C SER A 512 -8.86 -4.52 -9.62
N GLY A 513 -8.81 -4.05 -8.37
CA GLY A 513 -9.86 -3.20 -7.81
C GLY A 513 -9.64 -1.71 -8.03
N THR A 514 -8.44 -1.31 -8.45
CA THR A 514 -8.01 0.09 -8.58
C THR A 514 -7.55 0.46 -9.97
N GLU A 515 -7.37 -0.52 -10.86
CA GLU A 515 -6.87 -0.33 -12.22
C GLU A 515 -7.63 -1.26 -13.18
N PRO A 516 -7.75 -0.91 -14.48
CA PRO A 516 -8.32 -1.79 -15.50
C PRO A 516 -7.32 -2.90 -15.89
N LYS A 517 -7.03 -3.78 -14.93
CA LYS A 517 -6.05 -4.87 -15.06
C LYS A 517 -6.61 -6.19 -14.52
N LEU A 518 -6.30 -7.30 -15.17
CA LEU A 518 -6.36 -8.64 -14.57
C LEU A 518 -4.97 -8.97 -14.02
N LYS A 519 -4.88 -9.43 -12.76
CA LYS A 519 -3.61 -9.80 -12.12
C LYS A 519 -3.60 -11.29 -11.82
N CYS A 520 -2.51 -11.96 -12.18
CA CYS A 520 -2.21 -13.35 -11.84
C CYS A 520 -0.92 -13.39 -11.02
N TYR A 521 -0.99 -13.93 -9.81
CA TYR A 521 0.14 -14.07 -8.90
C TYR A 521 0.61 -15.52 -8.94
N LEU A 522 1.90 -15.73 -9.12
CA LEU A 522 2.52 -17.03 -9.35
C LEU A 522 3.45 -17.34 -8.19
N GLN A 523 3.44 -18.59 -7.74
CA GLN A 523 4.39 -19.11 -6.78
C GLN A 523 4.82 -20.51 -7.21
N VAL A 524 6.12 -20.78 -7.09
CA VAL A 524 6.69 -22.11 -7.14
C VAL A 524 7.42 -22.37 -5.83
N VAL A 525 7.08 -23.48 -5.18
CA VAL A 525 7.78 -23.99 -4.01
C VAL A 525 8.61 -25.21 -4.42
N ASP A 526 9.93 -25.16 -4.20
CA ASP A 526 10.85 -26.29 -4.40
C ASP A 526 11.57 -26.57 -3.07
N ASN A 527 11.28 -27.71 -2.45
CA ASN A 527 11.89 -28.14 -1.20
C ASN A 527 13.32 -28.63 -1.45
N VAL A 528 14.26 -28.17 -0.63
CA VAL A 528 15.65 -28.59 -0.69
C VAL A 528 15.76 -30.04 -0.17
N VAL A 529 15.99 -30.98 -1.09
CA VAL A 529 15.95 -32.44 -0.82
C VAL A 529 17.06 -32.89 0.14
N GLU A 530 18.22 -32.24 0.07
CA GLU A 530 19.34 -32.46 0.99
C GLU A 530 19.55 -31.23 1.88
N GLN A 531 18.95 -31.25 3.07
CA GLN A 531 19.05 -30.14 4.03
C GLN A 531 20.51 -29.81 4.38
N GLY A 532 20.85 -28.52 4.33
CA GLY A 532 22.19 -27.99 4.64
C GLY A 532 23.19 -27.96 3.47
N SER A 533 22.83 -28.45 2.28
CA SER A 533 23.71 -28.40 1.09
C SER A 533 23.52 -27.10 0.30
N ARG A 534 24.52 -26.21 0.28
CA ARG A 534 24.49 -24.98 -0.55
C ARG A 534 24.38 -25.27 -2.04
N THR A 535 24.94 -26.40 -2.49
CA THR A 535 24.86 -26.85 -3.88
C THR A 535 23.42 -27.23 -4.23
N GLU A 536 22.72 -27.93 -3.34
CA GLU A 536 21.32 -28.30 -3.56
C GLU A 536 20.40 -27.08 -3.48
N LEU A 537 20.66 -26.13 -2.58
CA LEU A 537 19.93 -24.86 -2.55
C LEU A 537 20.02 -24.12 -3.90
N ALA A 538 21.22 -24.03 -4.46
CA ALA A 538 21.41 -23.41 -5.77
C ALA A 538 20.68 -24.18 -6.90
N ALA A 539 20.60 -25.51 -6.80
CA ALA A 539 19.83 -26.33 -7.75
C ALA A 539 18.33 -26.12 -7.61
N SER A 540 17.81 -26.09 -6.38
CA SER A 540 16.42 -25.80 -6.05
C SER A 540 15.99 -24.41 -6.55
N ARG A 541 16.79 -23.37 -6.30
CA ARG A 541 16.57 -22.03 -6.87
C ARG A 541 16.48 -22.03 -8.39
N ARG A 542 17.37 -22.75 -9.09
CA ARG A 542 17.31 -22.85 -10.56
C ARG A 542 16.03 -23.53 -11.04
N ARG A 543 15.66 -24.69 -10.46
CA ARG A 543 14.43 -25.40 -10.80
C ARG A 543 13.18 -24.55 -10.58
N ALA A 544 13.11 -23.88 -9.43
CA ALA A 544 11.98 -23.02 -9.09
C ALA A 544 11.84 -21.84 -10.06
N ARG A 545 12.95 -21.19 -10.45
CA ARG A 545 12.96 -20.09 -11.43
C ARG A 545 12.57 -20.55 -12.84
N GLU A 546 13.13 -21.66 -13.30
CA GLU A 546 12.78 -22.23 -14.61
C GLU A 546 11.28 -22.56 -14.69
N LEU A 547 10.74 -23.24 -13.66
CA LEU A 547 9.31 -23.56 -13.61
C LEU A 547 8.43 -22.31 -13.46
N LEU A 548 8.87 -21.28 -12.72
CA LEU A 548 8.14 -20.02 -12.60
C LEU A 548 8.02 -19.31 -13.96
N GLU A 549 9.06 -19.33 -14.78
CA GLU A 549 9.02 -18.74 -16.12
C GLU A 549 8.15 -19.55 -17.09
N ASP A 550 8.18 -20.87 -17.03
CA ASP A 550 7.24 -21.71 -17.78
C ASP A 550 5.79 -21.46 -17.35
N LEU A 551 5.55 -21.34 -16.04
CA LEU A 551 4.24 -21.01 -15.46
C LEU A 551 3.76 -19.63 -15.90
N ARG A 552 4.66 -18.63 -15.94
CA ARG A 552 4.37 -17.30 -16.46
C ARG A 552 3.94 -17.36 -17.92
N GLY A 553 4.65 -18.10 -18.76
CA GLY A 553 4.28 -18.30 -20.16
C GLY A 553 2.90 -18.96 -20.32
N ALA A 554 2.65 -20.03 -19.57
CA ALA A 554 1.38 -20.75 -19.59
C ALA A 554 0.21 -19.87 -19.11
N VAL A 555 0.40 -19.10 -18.04
CA VAL A 555 -0.64 -18.21 -17.50
C VAL A 555 -0.91 -17.04 -18.42
N SER A 556 0.12 -16.41 -19.01
CA SER A 556 -0.09 -15.34 -20.01
C SER A 556 -0.92 -15.83 -21.20
N ALA A 557 -0.58 -16.99 -21.77
CA ALA A 557 -1.37 -17.59 -22.85
C ALA A 557 -2.82 -17.92 -22.40
N LEU A 558 -2.97 -18.37 -21.15
CA LEU A 558 -4.28 -18.69 -20.58
C LEU A 558 -5.17 -17.45 -20.45
N VAL A 559 -4.65 -16.28 -20.10
CA VAL A 559 -5.46 -15.07 -19.86
C VAL A 559 -5.57 -14.13 -21.07
N GLU A 560 -4.70 -14.27 -22.07
CA GLU A 560 -4.74 -13.51 -23.32
C GLU A 560 -5.59 -14.18 -24.43
N SER A 561 -5.95 -15.45 -24.25
CA SER A 561 -6.87 -16.19 -25.13
C SER A 561 -8.34 -15.80 -24.93
#